data_AF-A0A3S0JIX8-F1
#
_entry.id   AF-A0A3S0JIX8-F1
#
_cell.length_a   1.000
_cell.length_b   1.000
_cell.length_c   1.000
_cell.angle_alpha   90.00
_cell.angle_beta   90.00
_cell.angle_gamma   90.00
#
_symmetry.space_group_name_H-M   'P 1'
#
loop_
_entity.id
_entity.type
_entity.pdbx_description
1 polymer ?
#
loop_
_entity_poly.entity_id
_entity_poly.type
_entity_poly.pdbx_seq_one_letter_code
_entity_poly.pdbx_strand_id
1 'polypeptide(L)'
;MLAAPIIINRQMLDELSEEARQLPRLRKHRNFHDADNAPCHRLIIAIEPGSYIPPHCHADRNKDETISIVRGRIGMVFFDAQG
;
A
#
# COMPACT_ATOMS: atom_id res chain seq x y z
N MET A 1 23.46 -10.31 -11.44
CA MET A 1 22.40 -11.29 -11.72
C MET A 1 21.08 -10.56 -11.47
N LEU A 2 20.20 -10.42 -12.47
CA LEU A 2 18.91 -9.75 -12.24
C LEU A 2 18.09 -10.62 -11.29
N ALA A 3 17.52 -10.02 -10.24
CA ALA A 3 16.63 -10.73 -9.33
C ALA A 3 15.43 -11.30 -10.11
N ALA A 4 14.98 -12.49 -9.73
CA ALA A 4 13.77 -13.07 -10.29
C ALA A 4 12.58 -12.11 -10.07
N PRO A 5 11.63 -12.03 -11.01
CA PRO A 5 10.48 -11.16 -10.86
C PRO A 5 9.64 -11.59 -9.65
N ILE A 6 9.19 -10.62 -8.86
CA ILE A 6 8.22 -10.85 -7.79
C ILE A 6 6.84 -11.01 -8.43
N ILE A 7 6.23 -12.18 -8.28
CA ILE A 7 4.90 -12.46 -8.81
C ILE A 7 3.85 -12.21 -7.72
N ILE A 8 2.97 -11.26 -7.97
CA ILE A 8 1.78 -11.03 -7.13
C ILE A 8 0.71 -12.02 -7.58
N ASN A 9 0.53 -13.09 -6.80
CA ASN A 9 -0.44 -14.16 -7.09
C ASN A 9 -1.57 -14.16 -6.05
N ARG A 10 -2.58 -15.02 -6.27
CA ARG A 10 -3.75 -15.08 -5.38
C ARG A 10 -3.39 -15.46 -3.95
N GLN A 11 -2.52 -16.45 -3.76
CA GLN A 11 -2.07 -16.91 -2.45
C GLN A 11 -1.42 -15.79 -1.65
N MET A 12 -0.50 -15.01 -2.25
CA MET A 12 0.13 -13.86 -1.61
C MET A 12 -0.90 -12.83 -1.14
N LEU A 13 -1.93 -12.58 -1.95
CA LEU A 13 -2.99 -11.64 -1.61
C LEU A 13 -3.88 -12.18 -0.48
N ASP A 14 -4.17 -13.49 -0.47
CA ASP A 14 -4.97 -14.14 0.58
C ASP A 14 -4.24 -14.11 1.92
N GLU A 15 -2.95 -14.47 1.94
CA GLU A 15 -2.11 -14.43 3.14
C GLU A 15 -2.01 -13.02 3.71
N LEU A 16 -1.72 -12.01 2.88
CA LEU A 16 -1.56 -10.64 3.34
C LEU A 16 -2.87 -10.04 3.89
N SER A 17 -4.00 -10.40 3.28
CA SER A 17 -5.33 -10.03 3.77
C SER A 17 -5.64 -10.66 5.11
N GLU A 18 -5.31 -11.95 5.30
CA GLU A 18 -5.46 -12.62 6.59
C GLU A 18 -4.57 -12.00 7.68
N GLU A 19 -3.30 -11.73 7.39
CA GLU A 19 -2.40 -11.04 8.30
C GLU A 19 -2.95 -9.65 8.69
N ALA A 20 -3.54 -8.92 7.74
CA ALA A 20 -4.13 -7.61 8.02
C ALA A 20 -5.33 -7.71 8.96
N ARG A 21 -6.20 -8.71 8.83
CA ARG A 21 -7.37 -8.92 9.70
C ARG A 21 -7.00 -9.11 11.17
N GLN A 22 -5.83 -9.66 11.45
CA GLN A 22 -5.35 -9.92 12.81
C GLN A 22 -4.73 -8.69 13.48
N LEU A 23 -4.56 -7.57 12.76
CA LEU A 23 -3.94 -6.35 13.29
C LEU A 23 -4.99 -5.34 13.75
N PRO A 24 -4.75 -4.57 14.83
CA PRO A 24 -5.70 -3.57 15.32
C PRO A 24 -6.10 -2.52 14.28
N ARG A 25 -5.18 -2.18 13.37
CA ARG A 25 -5.39 -1.20 12.30
C ARG A 25 -6.03 -1.80 11.04
N LEU A 26 -6.23 -3.12 10.99
CA LEU A 26 -6.85 -3.83 9.87
C LEU A 26 -6.15 -3.59 8.53
N ARG A 27 -4.83 -3.37 8.56
CA ARG A 27 -4.00 -3.17 7.36
C ARG A 27 -2.57 -3.63 7.57
N LYS A 28 -1.96 -4.17 6.52
CA LYS A 28 -0.58 -4.69 6.52
C LYS A 28 0.14 -4.34 5.22
N HIS A 29 1.38 -3.88 5.33
CA HIS A 29 2.28 -3.68 4.20
C HIS A 29 3.13 -4.93 3.96
N ARG A 30 3.36 -5.26 2.70
CA ARG A 30 4.45 -6.11 2.24
C ARG A 30 5.33 -5.28 1.30
N ASN A 31 6.53 -4.93 1.78
CA ASN A 31 7.48 -4.07 1.07
C ASN A 31 8.28 -4.86 0.03
N PHE A 32 8.58 -4.22 -1.09
CA PHE A 32 9.44 -4.72 -2.16
C PHE A 32 10.68 -3.83 -2.39
N HIS A 33 10.83 -2.78 -1.59
CA HIS A 33 12.02 -1.93 -1.55
C HIS A 33 12.89 -2.36 -0.37
N ASP A 34 14.21 -2.24 -0.53
CA ASP A 34 15.19 -2.77 0.44
C ASP A 34 15.42 -1.83 1.64
N ALA A 35 15.17 -0.53 1.48
CA ALA A 35 15.47 0.47 2.50
C ALA A 35 14.54 1.69 2.41
N ASP A 36 14.36 2.38 3.53
CA ASP A 36 13.53 3.59 3.63
C ASP A 36 14.04 4.76 2.79
N ASN A 37 15.34 4.78 2.48
CA ASN A 37 15.93 5.78 1.60
C ASN A 37 15.89 5.38 0.11
N ALA A 38 15.21 4.28 -0.24
CA ALA A 38 15.03 3.89 -1.62
C ALA A 38 14.32 5.03 -2.38
N PRO A 39 14.74 5.33 -3.62
CA PRO A 39 14.17 6.42 -4.41
C PRO A 39 12.69 6.19 -4.76
N CYS A 40 12.20 4.95 -4.66
CA CYS A 40 10.81 4.60 -4.85
C CYS A 40 10.42 3.49 -3.88
N HIS A 41 9.36 3.72 -3.10
CA HIS A 41 8.80 2.73 -2.19
C HIS A 41 7.78 1.88 -2.92
N ARG A 42 8.20 0.67 -3.32
CA ARG A 42 7.28 -0.33 -3.89
C ARG A 42 6.78 -1.22 -2.77
N LEU A 43 5.47 -1.37 -2.66
CA LEU A 43 4.83 -2.26 -1.71
C LEU A 43 3.44 -2.65 -2.20
N ILE A 44 2.89 -3.69 -1.58
CA ILE A 44 1.46 -3.95 -1.61
C ILE A 44 0.90 -3.83 -0.20
N ILE A 45 -0.30 -3.27 -0.09
CA ILE A 45 -1.01 -3.11 1.16
C ILE A 45 -2.32 -3.89 1.11
N ALA A 46 -2.57 -4.73 2.11
CA ALA A 46 -3.92 -5.21 2.39
C ALA A 46 -4.61 -4.20 3.31
N ILE A 47 -5.84 -3.82 2.96
CA ILE A 47 -6.68 -2.88 3.69
C ILE A 47 -8.04 -3.57 3.88
N GLU A 48 -8.33 -3.99 5.09
CA GLU A 48 -9.58 -4.68 5.41
C GLU A 48 -10.68 -3.67 5.78
N PRO A 49 -11.97 -4.04 5.62
CA PRO A 49 -13.08 -3.18 6.01
C PRO A 49 -12.96 -2.68 7.45
N GLY A 50 -13.22 -1.38 7.65
CA GLY A 50 -13.03 -0.72 8.96
C GLY A 50 -11.64 -0.09 9.14
N SER A 51 -10.68 -0.35 8.24
CA SER A 51 -9.42 0.40 8.25
C SER A 51 -9.63 1.84 7.77
N TYR A 52 -9.00 2.79 8.46
CA TYR A 52 -8.96 4.20 8.08
C TYR A 52 -7.52 4.66 7.84
N ILE A 53 -7.25 5.17 6.64
CA ILE A 53 -6.00 5.84 6.28
C ILE A 53 -6.29 7.34 6.27
N PRO A 54 -5.68 8.14 7.17
CA PRO A 54 -5.88 9.58 7.19
C PRO A 54 -5.44 10.24 5.88
N PRO A 55 -6.06 11.36 5.46
CA PRO A 55 -5.56 12.13 4.34
C PRO A 55 -4.13 12.61 4.61
N HIS A 56 -3.29 12.54 3.59
CA HIS A 56 -1.91 13.04 3.62
C HIS A 56 -1.58 13.78 2.33
N CYS A 57 -0.57 14.65 2.41
CA CYS A 57 -0.07 15.42 1.28
C CYS A 57 1.45 15.22 1.15
N HIS A 58 1.91 14.94 -0.07
CA HIS A 58 3.33 14.86 -0.39
C HIS A 58 3.83 16.23 -0.86
N ALA A 59 4.44 16.99 0.05
CA ALA A 59 5.00 18.31 -0.27
C ALA A 59 6.31 18.25 -1.07
N ASP A 60 7.00 17.10 -1.03
CA ASP A 60 8.23 16.86 -1.78
C ASP A 60 7.89 16.47 -3.22
N ARG A 61 8.40 17.21 -4.20
CA ARG A 61 8.19 16.97 -5.63
C ARG A 61 8.74 15.63 -6.12
N ASN A 62 9.60 14.98 -5.34
CA ASN A 62 10.14 13.65 -5.66
C ASN A 62 9.33 12.52 -5.02
N LYS A 63 8.22 12.83 -4.33
CA LYS A 63 7.35 11.86 -3.66
C LYS A 63 5.98 11.77 -4.30
N ASP A 64 5.95 11.37 -5.56
CA ASP A 64 4.71 10.98 -6.21
C ASP A 64 4.23 9.61 -5.69
N GLU A 65 2.92 9.46 -5.56
CA GLU A 65 2.29 8.22 -5.13
C GLU A 65 1.30 7.73 -6.20
N THR A 66 1.35 6.44 -6.52
CA THR A 66 0.41 5.78 -7.41
C THR A 66 -0.22 4.60 -6.69
N ILE A 67 -1.55 4.57 -6.66
CA ILE A 67 -2.32 3.49 -6.05
C ILE A 67 -3.02 2.71 -7.17
N SER A 68 -2.87 1.39 -7.16
CA SER A 68 -3.56 0.49 -8.09
C SER A 68 -4.29 -0.59 -7.31
N ILE A 69 -5.59 -0.74 -7.58
CA ILE A 69 -6.40 -1.78 -6.95
C ILE A 69 -6.29 -3.07 -7.75
N VAL A 70 -5.57 -4.04 -7.20
CA VAL A 70 -5.39 -5.36 -7.81
C VAL A 70 -6.45 -6.38 -7.36
N ARG A 71 -7.17 -6.09 -6.28
CA ARG A 71 -8.30 -6.89 -5.76
C ARG A 71 -9.17 -6.05 -4.83
N GLY A 72 -10.50 -6.17 -4.97
CA GLY A 72 -11.46 -5.53 -4.07
C GLY A 72 -11.78 -4.09 -4.49
N ARG A 73 -12.10 -3.24 -3.50
CA ARG A 73 -12.49 -1.84 -3.69
C ARG A 73 -12.13 -1.01 -2.46
N ILE A 74 -11.83 0.27 -2.67
CA ILE A 74 -11.60 1.25 -1.60
C ILE A 74 -12.45 2.49 -1.85
N GLY A 75 -12.83 3.18 -0.77
CA GLY A 75 -13.34 4.56 -0.85
C GLY A 75 -12.17 5.53 -0.79
N MET A 76 -12.21 6.59 -1.60
CA MET A 76 -11.22 7.65 -1.59
C MET A 76 -11.91 9.00 -1.47
N VAL A 77 -11.30 9.88 -0.68
CA VAL A 77 -11.70 11.28 -0.53
C VAL A 77 -10.47 12.12 -0.82
N PHE A 78 -10.64 13.14 -1.65
CA PHE A 78 -9.58 14.07 -2.01
C PHE A 78 -9.91 15.44 -1.42
N PHE A 79 -8.86 16.10 -0.94
CA PHE A 79 -8.92 17.42 -0.33
C PHE A 79 -8.11 18.38 -1.21
N ASP A 80 -8.51 19.64 -1.26
CA ASP A 80 -7.73 20.66 -1.95
C ASP A 80 -6.73 21.32 -0.99
N ALA A 81 -6.07 22.40 -1.43
CA ALA A 81 -5.08 23.09 -0.61
C ALA A 81 -5.66 23.76 0.66
N GLN A 82 -6.98 23.95 0.74
CA GLN A 82 -7.69 24.54 1.88
C GLN A 82 -8.26 23.49 2.84
N GLY A 83 -8.14 22.20 2.50
CA GLY A 83 -8.75 21.07 3.23
C GLY A 83 -10.02 20.64 2.55
#